data_AF-A0A182HAS3-F1
#
_entry.id   AF-A0A182HAS3-F1
#
_cell.length_a   1.000
_cell.length_b   1.000
_cell.length_c   1.000
_cell.angle_alpha   90.00
_cell.angle_beta   90.00
_cell.angle_gamma   90.00
#
_symmetry.space_group_name_H-M   'P 1'
#
loop_
_entity.id
_entity.type
_entity.pdbx_description
1 polymer ?
#
loop_
_entity_poly.entity_id
_entity_poly.type
_entity_poly.pdbx_seq_one_letter_code
_entity_poly.pdbx_strand_id
1 'polypeptide(L)'
;MKFFLCLLLAIAGQSLAQSQDEFVDYLLEIQAQAETVHQLMEGTFDNMRFTMSDQLIDLNRDLIARMNGALEEVEQIKEDTEELVSGSSAQQACLDVATANWELEIEWVGQALQRCASQANLDITGATADVHSAIEDAQVQSTELQNIVVRGFIDWNAIDYTESISTIVGAQINEKYEYFQQVTQPALERTLQEIFDLRTDMLPRIMTCVDRGVERFNNYARVIRDTLHFCQ
;
A
#
# COMPACT_ATOMS: atom_id res chain seq x y z
N MET A 1 -22.05 -19.53 -6.92
CA MET A 1 -23.44 -19.01 -6.81
C MET A 1 -24.53 -19.98 -7.26
N LYS A 2 -24.49 -20.64 -8.45
CA LYS A 2 -25.58 -21.54 -8.92
C LYS A 2 -25.83 -22.80 -8.06
N PHE A 3 -24.86 -23.25 -7.26
CA PHE A 3 -24.99 -24.48 -6.45
C PHE A 3 -25.83 -24.29 -5.17
N PHE A 4 -25.86 -23.09 -4.59
CA PHE A 4 -26.62 -22.83 -3.34
C PHE A 4 -28.13 -22.71 -3.59
N LEU A 5 -28.52 -22.10 -4.71
CA LEU A 5 -29.93 -22.00 -5.13
C LEU A 5 -30.57 -23.39 -5.33
N CYS A 6 -29.85 -24.32 -5.96
CA CYS A 6 -30.36 -25.68 -6.21
C CYS A 6 -30.47 -26.53 -4.94
N LEU A 7 -29.62 -26.30 -3.94
CA LEU A 7 -29.67 -27.07 -2.69
C LEU A 7 -30.86 -26.65 -1.81
N LEU A 8 -31.21 -25.35 -1.82
CA LEU A 8 -32.33 -24.80 -1.05
C LEU A 8 -33.69 -25.12 -1.68
N LEU A 9 -33.78 -25.10 -3.01
CA LEU A 9 -34.99 -25.52 -3.74
C LEU A 9 -35.33 -27.01 -3.51
N ALA A 10 -34.35 -27.85 -3.22
CA ALA A 10 -34.57 -29.27 -2.92
C ALA A 10 -35.17 -29.52 -1.53
N ILE A 11 -35.04 -28.57 -0.59
CA ILE A 11 -35.50 -28.73 0.81
C ILE A 11 -36.93 -28.19 1.01
N ALA A 12 -37.41 -27.26 0.16
CA ALA A 12 -38.74 -26.65 0.26
C ALA A 12 -39.88 -27.46 -0.38
N GLY A 13 -39.64 -28.72 -0.75
CA GLY A 13 -40.46 -29.47 -1.71
C GLY A 13 -41.76 -30.13 -1.23
N GLN A 14 -42.31 -29.88 -0.03
CA GLN A 14 -43.49 -30.66 0.42
C GLN A 14 -44.68 -29.91 1.04
N SER A 15 -44.72 -28.58 1.15
CA SER A 15 -45.97 -27.91 1.53
C SER A 15 -46.05 -26.44 1.10
N LEU A 16 -47.18 -26.06 0.48
CA LEU A 16 -47.62 -24.72 0.04
C LEU A 16 -47.06 -24.16 -1.28
N ALA A 17 -47.77 -24.42 -2.38
CA ALA A 17 -47.47 -23.85 -3.70
C ALA A 17 -47.91 -22.37 -3.89
N GLN A 18 -48.66 -21.77 -2.94
CA GLN A 18 -49.11 -20.38 -3.04
C GLN A 18 -48.29 -19.42 -2.15
N SER A 19 -47.68 -19.91 -1.06
CA SER A 19 -46.67 -19.16 -0.29
C SER A 19 -45.26 -19.30 -0.89
N GLN A 20 -45.09 -20.15 -1.91
CA GLN A 20 -43.80 -20.37 -2.58
C GLN A 20 -43.44 -19.22 -3.54
N ASP A 21 -44.38 -18.69 -4.32
CA ASP A 21 -44.10 -17.59 -5.25
C ASP A 21 -43.78 -16.28 -4.49
N GLU A 22 -44.57 -15.93 -3.46
CA GLU A 22 -44.26 -14.80 -2.57
C GLU A 22 -42.94 -14.97 -1.82
N PHE A 23 -42.56 -16.21 -1.47
CA PHE A 23 -41.27 -16.52 -0.87
C PHE A 23 -40.10 -16.35 -1.84
N VAL A 24 -40.22 -16.84 -3.06
CA VAL A 24 -39.16 -16.72 -4.07
C VAL A 24 -38.93 -15.25 -4.40
N ASP A 25 -39.97 -14.46 -4.60
CA ASP A 25 -39.87 -13.02 -4.87
C ASP A 25 -39.23 -12.27 -3.68
N TYR A 26 -39.60 -12.62 -2.45
CA TYR A 26 -38.99 -12.11 -1.21
C TYR A 26 -37.48 -12.40 -1.13
N LEU A 27 -37.08 -13.64 -1.41
CA LEU A 27 -35.68 -14.02 -1.36
C LEU A 27 -34.86 -13.32 -2.43
N LEU A 28 -35.44 -13.16 -3.62
CA LEU A 28 -34.82 -12.42 -4.70
C LEU A 28 -34.66 -10.94 -4.34
N GLU A 29 -35.63 -10.32 -3.65
CA GLU A 29 -35.53 -8.94 -3.20
C GLU A 29 -34.43 -8.74 -2.15
N ILE A 30 -34.42 -9.52 -1.08
CA ILE A 30 -33.37 -9.42 -0.03
C ILE A 30 -32.00 -9.72 -0.62
N GLN A 31 -31.91 -10.76 -1.46
CA GLN A 31 -30.66 -11.10 -2.11
C GLN A 31 -30.21 -9.96 -3.02
N ALA A 32 -31.09 -9.31 -3.77
CA ALA A 32 -30.74 -8.17 -4.60
C ALA A 32 -30.27 -6.95 -3.79
N GLN A 33 -30.92 -6.68 -2.66
CA GLN A 33 -30.51 -5.59 -1.75
C GLN A 33 -29.13 -5.86 -1.15
N ALA A 34 -28.92 -7.06 -0.59
CA ALA A 34 -27.63 -7.46 -0.02
C ALA A 34 -26.53 -7.52 -1.08
N GLU A 35 -26.82 -8.04 -2.27
CA GLU A 35 -25.87 -8.07 -3.39
C GLU A 35 -25.43 -6.66 -3.79
N THR A 36 -26.35 -5.69 -3.81
CA THR A 36 -26.02 -4.29 -4.11
C THR A 36 -25.03 -3.71 -3.10
N VAL A 37 -25.26 -3.94 -1.80
CA VAL A 37 -24.36 -3.47 -0.74
C VAL A 37 -23.03 -4.22 -0.78
N HIS A 38 -23.04 -5.53 -1.02
CA HIS A 38 -21.84 -6.35 -1.15
C HIS A 38 -20.97 -5.88 -2.33
N GLN A 39 -21.56 -5.66 -3.51
CA GLN A 39 -20.86 -5.15 -4.68
C GLN A 39 -20.26 -3.76 -4.45
N LEU A 40 -20.96 -2.89 -3.70
CA LEU A 40 -20.41 -1.60 -3.29
C LEU A 40 -19.16 -1.78 -2.41
N MET A 41 -19.21 -2.69 -1.43
CA MET A 41 -18.07 -2.98 -0.56
C MET A 41 -16.88 -3.52 -1.35
N GLU A 42 -17.08 -4.57 -2.15
CA GLU A 42 -16.01 -5.17 -2.95
C GLU A 42 -15.43 -4.18 -3.97
N GLY A 43 -16.28 -3.39 -4.63
CA GLY A 43 -15.83 -2.33 -5.54
C GLY A 43 -14.98 -1.27 -4.84
N THR A 44 -15.29 -0.96 -3.58
CA THR A 44 -14.48 -0.04 -2.76
C THR A 44 -13.12 -0.66 -2.43
N PHE A 45 -13.09 -1.93 -2.01
CA PHE A 45 -11.84 -2.63 -1.70
C PHE A 45 -10.93 -2.76 -2.92
N ASP A 46 -11.50 -3.08 -4.08
CA ASP A 46 -10.74 -3.16 -5.32
C ASP A 46 -10.20 -1.80 -5.74
N ASN A 47 -11.01 -0.74 -5.66
CA ASN A 47 -10.54 0.62 -5.94
C ASN A 47 -9.37 1.02 -5.03
N MET A 48 -9.40 0.66 -3.75
CA MET A 48 -8.27 0.91 -2.85
C MET A 48 -7.02 0.15 -3.26
N ARG A 49 -7.13 -1.14 -3.57
CA ARG A 49 -6.00 -1.96 -4.02
C ARG A 49 -5.36 -1.38 -5.28
N PHE A 50 -6.17 -0.99 -6.25
CA PHE A 50 -5.68 -0.38 -7.49
C PHE A 50 -5.04 0.98 -7.23
N THR A 51 -5.71 1.85 -6.46
CA THR A 51 -5.19 3.19 -6.15
C THR A 51 -3.86 3.10 -5.39
N MET A 52 -3.78 2.25 -4.37
CA MET A 52 -2.53 1.99 -3.65
C MET A 52 -1.44 1.50 -4.60
N SER A 53 -1.75 0.51 -5.44
CA SER A 53 -0.78 -0.02 -6.41
C SER A 53 -0.24 1.06 -7.35
N ASP A 54 -1.12 1.90 -7.91
CA ASP A 54 -0.71 2.97 -8.82
C ASP A 54 0.19 4.01 -8.12
N GLN A 55 -0.19 4.44 -6.91
CA GLN A 55 0.63 5.38 -6.13
C GLN A 55 2.00 4.79 -5.78
N LEU A 56 2.05 3.52 -5.36
CA LEU A 56 3.31 2.85 -5.02
C LEU A 56 4.21 2.64 -6.24
N ILE A 57 3.65 2.37 -7.43
CA ILE A 57 4.41 2.28 -8.67
C ILE A 57 5.10 3.62 -8.99
N ASP A 58 4.34 4.72 -8.92
CA ASP A 58 4.89 6.04 -9.22
C ASP A 58 5.92 6.48 -8.19
N LEU A 59 5.65 6.25 -6.90
CA LEU A 59 6.62 6.49 -5.83
C LEU A 59 7.93 5.70 -6.02
N ASN A 60 7.82 4.43 -6.41
CA ASN A 60 8.98 3.58 -6.64
C ASN A 60 9.80 4.07 -7.85
N ARG A 61 9.14 4.53 -8.92
CA ARG A 61 9.83 5.16 -10.06
C ARG A 61 10.63 6.39 -9.62
N ASP A 62 10.03 7.28 -8.83
CA ASP A 62 10.67 8.49 -8.32
C ASP A 62 11.90 8.14 -7.45
N LEU A 63 11.76 7.14 -6.56
CA LEU A 63 12.84 6.67 -5.69
C LEU A 63 14.00 6.02 -6.47
N ILE A 64 13.70 5.12 -7.40
CA ILE A 64 14.71 4.47 -8.24
C ILE A 64 15.47 5.50 -9.06
N ALA A 65 14.76 6.45 -9.68
CA ALA A 65 15.38 7.52 -10.46
C ALA A 65 16.36 8.34 -9.61
N ARG A 66 15.97 8.74 -8.39
CA ARG A 66 16.86 9.48 -7.49
C ARG A 66 18.07 8.66 -7.05
N MET A 67 17.86 7.39 -6.67
CA MET A 67 18.94 6.51 -6.21
C MET A 67 19.95 6.23 -7.31
N ASN A 68 19.49 5.96 -8.54
CA ASN A 68 20.38 5.77 -9.69
C ASN A 68 21.17 7.04 -9.99
N GLY A 69 20.51 8.21 -10.00
CA GLY A 69 21.21 9.48 -10.19
C GLY A 69 22.28 9.73 -9.13
N ALA A 70 22.01 9.41 -7.87
CA ALA A 70 23.02 9.53 -6.81
C ALA A 70 24.21 8.58 -6.99
N LEU A 71 23.96 7.34 -7.45
CA LEU A 71 25.04 6.40 -7.74
C LEU A 71 25.89 6.88 -8.93
N GLU A 72 25.26 7.42 -9.96
CA GLU A 72 25.97 8.03 -11.11
C GLU A 72 26.80 9.24 -10.67
N GLU A 73 26.25 10.13 -9.83
CA GLU A 73 26.97 11.27 -9.26
C GLU A 73 28.18 10.82 -8.43
N VAL A 74 28.01 9.79 -7.59
CA VAL A 74 29.10 9.23 -6.77
C VAL A 74 30.18 8.61 -7.65
N GLU A 75 29.81 7.86 -8.69
CA GLU A 75 30.80 7.27 -9.60
C GLU A 75 31.55 8.37 -10.36
N GLN A 76 30.87 9.42 -10.83
CA GLN A 76 31.52 10.55 -11.48
C GLN A 76 32.51 11.26 -10.54
N ILE A 77 32.10 11.57 -9.31
CA ILE A 77 33.00 12.18 -8.31
C ILE A 77 34.22 11.29 -8.09
N LYS A 78 34.00 9.97 -8.05
CA LYS A 78 35.05 9.00 -7.84
C LYS A 78 36.05 9.02 -9.00
N GLU A 79 35.57 8.85 -10.23
CA GLU A 79 36.37 8.86 -11.45
C GLU A 79 37.17 10.16 -11.60
N ASP A 80 36.52 11.31 -11.43
CA ASP A 80 37.17 12.64 -11.52
C ASP A 80 38.29 12.80 -10.47
N THR A 81 38.08 12.26 -9.28
CA THR A 81 39.06 12.35 -8.18
C THR A 81 40.23 11.41 -8.41
N GLU A 82 39.98 10.19 -8.89
CA GLU A 82 41.02 9.21 -9.21
C GLU A 82 41.87 9.64 -10.42
N GLU A 83 41.26 10.27 -11.43
CA GLU A 83 41.98 10.89 -12.54
C GLU A 83 42.86 12.04 -12.04
N LEU A 84 42.34 12.92 -11.17
CA LEU A 84 43.11 14.00 -10.57
C LEU A 84 44.32 13.49 -9.77
N VAL A 85 44.13 12.45 -8.96
CA VAL A 85 45.19 11.85 -8.15
C VAL A 85 46.25 11.21 -9.04
N SER A 86 45.84 10.41 -10.03
CA SER A 86 46.77 9.71 -10.94
C SER A 86 47.53 10.65 -11.88
N GLY A 87 46.93 11.79 -12.24
CA GLY A 87 47.56 12.84 -13.04
C GLY A 87 48.41 13.84 -12.24
N SER A 88 48.44 13.75 -10.91
CA SER A 88 49.13 14.71 -10.05
C SER A 88 50.66 14.55 -10.09
N SER A 89 51.38 15.68 -10.15
CA SER A 89 52.85 15.73 -10.02
C SER A 89 53.35 15.88 -8.58
N ALA A 90 52.45 15.82 -7.59
CA ALA A 90 52.81 15.97 -6.17
C ALA A 90 53.73 14.84 -5.69
N GLN A 91 54.51 15.09 -4.62
CA GLN A 91 55.34 14.06 -4.00
C GLN A 91 54.49 12.91 -3.43
N GLN A 92 55.01 11.67 -3.50
CA GLN A 92 54.30 10.46 -3.05
C GLN A 92 53.77 10.58 -1.62
N ALA A 93 54.56 11.13 -0.69
CA ALA A 93 54.14 11.30 0.69
C ALA A 93 52.90 12.20 0.84
N CYS A 94 52.69 13.17 -0.07
CA CYS A 94 51.46 13.96 -0.07
C CYS A 94 50.30 13.21 -0.72
N LEU A 95 50.53 12.45 -1.79
CA LEU A 95 49.50 11.60 -2.39
C LEU A 95 48.95 10.61 -1.35
N ASP A 96 49.83 9.93 -0.62
CA ASP A 96 49.46 8.97 0.42
C ASP A 96 48.61 9.60 1.53
N VAL A 97 48.92 10.85 1.93
CA VAL A 97 48.15 11.58 2.95
C VAL A 97 46.81 12.05 2.40
N ALA A 98 46.79 12.57 1.17
CA ALA A 98 45.57 13.08 0.55
C ALA A 98 44.55 11.95 0.35
N THR A 99 44.97 10.77 -0.07
CA THR A 99 44.07 9.64 -0.37
C THR A 99 43.91 8.63 0.76
N ALA A 100 44.48 8.89 1.95
CA ALA A 100 44.58 7.93 3.05
C ALA A 100 43.25 7.24 3.43
N ASN A 101 42.11 7.93 3.34
CA ASN A 101 40.79 7.35 3.65
C ASN A 101 39.86 7.27 2.43
N TRP A 102 40.38 7.42 1.21
CA TRP A 102 39.53 7.52 0.02
C TRP A 102 38.66 6.28 -0.22
N GLU A 103 39.25 5.08 -0.15
CA GLU A 103 38.52 3.82 -0.28
C GLU A 103 37.43 3.67 0.79
N LEU A 104 37.71 4.11 2.01
CA LEU A 104 36.75 4.07 3.13
C LEU A 104 35.58 5.04 2.91
N GLU A 105 35.84 6.22 2.35
CA GLU A 105 34.79 7.20 2.05
C GLU A 105 33.86 6.71 0.93
N ILE A 106 34.38 5.97 -0.07
CA ILE A 106 33.57 5.29 -1.09
C ILE A 106 32.64 4.27 -0.43
N GLU A 107 33.15 3.44 0.47
CA GLU A 107 32.31 2.47 1.20
C GLU A 107 31.23 3.18 2.03
N TRP A 108 31.60 4.26 2.71
CA TRP A 108 30.69 5.00 3.58
C TRP A 108 29.57 5.71 2.84
N VAL A 109 29.83 6.28 1.65
CA VAL A 109 28.74 6.83 0.84
C VAL A 109 27.80 5.73 0.36
N GLY A 110 28.33 4.57 -0.06
CA GLY A 110 27.51 3.41 -0.42
C GLY A 110 26.60 2.94 0.73
N GLN A 111 27.16 2.82 1.94
CA GLN A 111 26.37 2.49 3.14
C GLN A 111 25.34 3.56 3.49
N ALA A 112 25.67 4.84 3.32
CA ALA A 112 24.73 5.93 3.59
C ALA A 112 23.53 5.87 2.64
N LEU A 113 23.78 5.70 1.33
CA LEU A 113 22.74 5.52 0.32
C LEU A 113 21.87 4.29 0.61
N GLN A 114 22.50 3.16 0.97
CA GLN A 114 21.79 1.95 1.35
C GLN A 114 20.87 2.17 2.56
N ARG A 115 21.31 2.92 3.59
CA ARG A 115 20.48 3.23 4.75
C ARG A 115 19.29 4.11 4.37
N CYS A 116 19.46 5.10 3.51
CA CYS A 116 18.36 5.92 3.01
C CYS A 116 17.32 5.05 2.27
N ALA A 117 17.76 4.18 1.35
CA ALA A 117 16.88 3.26 0.64
C ALA A 117 16.17 2.27 1.58
N SER A 118 16.89 1.74 2.58
CA SER A 118 16.31 0.84 3.58
C SER A 118 15.21 1.52 4.41
N GLN A 119 15.39 2.79 4.77
CA GLN A 119 14.35 3.54 5.49
C GLN A 119 13.10 3.74 4.61
N ALA A 120 13.28 4.10 3.34
CA ALA A 120 12.17 4.23 2.40
C ALA A 120 11.36 2.93 2.29
N ASN A 121 12.04 1.78 2.20
CA ASN A 121 11.39 0.48 2.14
C ASN A 121 10.59 0.15 3.40
N LEU A 122 11.09 0.50 4.58
CA LEU A 122 10.37 0.28 5.84
C LEU A 122 9.08 1.10 5.88
N ASP A 123 9.18 2.39 5.52
CA ASP A 123 8.03 3.30 5.50
C ASP A 123 6.95 2.84 4.50
N ILE A 124 7.37 2.45 3.27
CA ILE A 124 6.47 1.89 2.24
C ILE A 124 5.81 0.60 2.73
N THR A 125 6.60 -0.31 3.31
CA THR A 125 6.09 -1.60 3.78
C THR A 125 5.08 -1.42 4.90
N GLY A 126 5.34 -0.51 5.84
CA GLY A 126 4.42 -0.17 6.93
C GLY A 126 3.07 0.30 6.41
N ALA A 127 3.05 1.38 5.63
CA ALA A 127 1.82 1.94 5.09
C ALA A 127 1.06 0.94 4.20
N THR A 128 1.79 0.12 3.41
CA THR A 128 1.17 -0.92 2.59
C THR A 128 0.52 -2.01 3.44
N ALA A 129 1.15 -2.40 4.55
CA ALA A 129 0.59 -3.38 5.48
C ALA A 129 -0.66 -2.84 6.18
N ASP A 130 -0.66 -1.57 6.57
CA ASP A 130 -1.79 -0.92 7.23
C ASP A 130 -3.03 -0.88 6.31
N VAL A 131 -2.85 -0.58 5.02
CA VAL A 131 -3.95 -0.64 4.03
C VAL A 131 -4.48 -2.07 3.87
N HIS A 132 -3.61 -3.07 3.76
CA HIS A 132 -4.05 -4.46 3.66
C HIS A 132 -4.84 -4.90 4.89
N SER A 133 -4.34 -4.59 6.09
CA SER A 133 -5.04 -4.88 7.35
C SER A 133 -6.41 -4.21 7.40
N ALA A 134 -6.50 -2.93 7.01
CA ALA A 134 -7.76 -2.21 7.01
C ALA A 134 -8.77 -2.84 6.03
N ILE A 135 -8.33 -3.28 4.85
CA ILE A 135 -9.18 -4.00 3.90
C ILE A 135 -9.63 -5.34 4.47
N GLU A 136 -8.74 -6.12 5.10
CA GLU A 136 -9.09 -7.39 5.74
C GLU A 136 -10.15 -7.21 6.84
N ASP A 137 -9.97 -6.20 7.70
CA ASP A 137 -10.95 -5.85 8.73
C ASP A 137 -12.30 -5.44 8.12
N ALA A 138 -12.28 -4.69 7.02
CA ALA A 138 -13.49 -4.30 6.32
C ALA A 138 -14.19 -5.48 5.62
N GLN A 139 -13.45 -6.48 5.15
CA GLN A 139 -14.01 -7.71 4.57
C GLN A 139 -14.82 -8.53 5.58
N VAL A 140 -14.55 -8.38 6.89
CA VAL A 140 -15.42 -8.96 7.93
C VAL A 140 -16.84 -8.41 7.80
N GLN A 141 -17.02 -7.12 7.50
CA GLN A 141 -18.35 -6.52 7.33
C GLN A 141 -19.08 -7.07 6.09
N SER A 142 -18.33 -7.30 5.01
CA SER A 142 -18.84 -7.96 3.79
C SER A 142 -19.32 -9.40 4.11
N THR A 143 -18.57 -10.13 4.94
CA THR A 143 -18.93 -11.47 5.39
C THR A 143 -20.14 -11.47 6.35
N GLU A 144 -20.21 -10.49 7.26
CA GLU A 144 -21.35 -10.32 8.16
C GLU A 144 -22.64 -10.01 7.40
N LEU A 145 -22.57 -9.21 6.34
CA LEU A 145 -23.70 -8.96 5.45
C LEU A 145 -24.21 -10.27 4.82
N GLN A 146 -23.32 -11.11 4.30
CA GLN A 146 -23.72 -12.43 3.76
C GLN A 146 -24.36 -13.32 4.84
N ASN A 147 -23.85 -13.28 6.07
CA ASN A 147 -24.43 -14.02 7.20
C ASN A 147 -25.83 -13.54 7.60
N ILE A 148 -26.11 -12.23 7.50
CA ILE A 148 -27.46 -11.68 7.75
C ILE A 148 -28.46 -12.30 6.77
N VAL A 149 -28.11 -12.36 5.48
CA VAL A 149 -28.96 -12.98 4.46
C VAL A 149 -29.17 -14.47 4.78
N VAL A 150 -28.10 -15.23 5.04
CA VAL A 150 -28.16 -16.67 5.37
C VAL A 150 -29.02 -16.96 6.60
N ARG A 151 -28.89 -16.17 7.67
CA ARG A 151 -29.73 -16.31 8.87
C ARG A 151 -31.19 -15.99 8.58
N GLY A 152 -31.45 -14.93 7.81
CA GLY A 152 -32.80 -14.58 7.34
C GLY A 152 -33.49 -15.73 6.61
N PHE A 153 -32.75 -16.50 5.80
CA PHE A 153 -33.27 -17.72 5.16
C PHE A 153 -33.60 -18.83 6.16
N ILE A 154 -32.77 -19.03 7.19
CA ILE A 154 -32.96 -20.09 8.20
C ILE A 154 -34.18 -19.77 9.08
N ASP A 155 -34.27 -18.53 9.57
CA ASP A 155 -35.32 -18.10 10.49
C ASP A 155 -36.71 -18.10 9.83
N TRP A 156 -36.78 -17.90 8.52
CA TRP A 156 -38.01 -18.03 7.75
C TRP A 156 -38.58 -19.45 7.74
N ASN A 157 -37.74 -20.49 7.68
CA ASN A 157 -38.21 -21.88 7.79
C ASN A 157 -38.84 -22.20 9.16
N ALA A 158 -38.65 -21.33 10.17
CA ALA A 158 -39.11 -21.53 11.53
C ALA A 158 -40.31 -20.65 11.94
N ILE A 159 -40.74 -19.68 11.13
CA ILE A 159 -41.73 -18.65 11.52
C ILE A 159 -42.86 -18.52 10.48
N ASP A 160 -44.12 -18.56 10.93
CA ASP A 160 -45.36 -18.46 10.13
C ASP A 160 -45.69 -17.05 9.57
N TYR A 161 -44.80 -16.05 9.70
CA TYR A 161 -45.06 -14.64 9.33
C TYR A 161 -43.98 -14.04 8.42
N THR A 162 -44.19 -14.18 7.11
CA THR A 162 -43.27 -13.77 6.04
C THR A 162 -43.00 -12.25 5.97
N GLU A 163 -44.02 -11.41 6.15
CA GLU A 163 -43.89 -9.93 6.05
C GLU A 163 -42.97 -9.31 7.13
N SER A 164 -42.91 -9.92 8.31
CA SER A 164 -42.08 -9.38 9.41
C SER A 164 -40.59 -9.63 9.18
N ILE A 165 -40.22 -10.74 8.52
CA ILE A 165 -38.82 -11.12 8.30
C ILE A 165 -38.18 -10.22 7.23
N SER A 166 -38.91 -9.84 6.18
CA SER A 166 -38.41 -8.89 5.17
C SER A 166 -38.05 -7.55 5.76
N THR A 167 -38.92 -7.02 6.60
CA THR A 167 -38.66 -5.74 7.29
C THR A 167 -37.43 -5.85 8.20
N ILE A 168 -37.28 -6.96 8.92
CA ILE A 168 -36.16 -7.17 9.85
C ILE A 168 -34.83 -7.35 9.11
N VAL A 169 -34.77 -8.22 8.10
CA VAL A 169 -33.54 -8.50 7.34
C VAL A 169 -33.16 -7.30 6.48
N GLY A 170 -34.13 -6.65 5.83
CA GLY A 170 -33.92 -5.41 5.09
C GLY A 170 -33.39 -4.28 5.97
N ALA A 171 -33.91 -4.12 7.19
CA ALA A 171 -33.38 -3.16 8.16
C ALA A 171 -31.92 -3.47 8.56
N GLN A 172 -31.58 -4.74 8.77
CA GLN A 172 -30.19 -5.15 9.07
C GLN A 172 -29.24 -4.91 7.88
N ILE A 173 -29.69 -5.15 6.65
CA ILE A 173 -28.91 -4.84 5.43
C ILE A 173 -28.68 -3.33 5.34
N ASN A 174 -29.71 -2.52 5.56
CA ASN A 174 -29.59 -1.07 5.54
C ASN A 174 -28.66 -0.54 6.65
N GLU A 175 -28.74 -1.11 7.86
CA GLU A 175 -27.81 -0.80 8.95
C GLU A 175 -26.36 -1.09 8.56
N LYS A 176 -26.09 -2.22 7.88
CA LYS A 176 -24.75 -2.53 7.37
C LYS A 176 -24.30 -1.58 6.27
N TYR A 177 -25.19 -1.18 5.38
CA TYR A 177 -24.90 -0.16 4.38
C TYR A 177 -24.52 1.19 5.03
N GLU A 178 -25.31 1.65 5.99
CA GLU A 178 -25.05 2.91 6.71
C GLU A 178 -23.74 2.85 7.49
N TYR A 179 -23.49 1.75 8.21
CA TYR A 179 -22.24 1.54 8.93
C TYR A 179 -21.04 1.56 7.97
N PHE A 180 -21.16 0.89 6.83
CA PHE A 180 -20.09 0.89 5.83
C PHE A 180 -19.79 2.31 5.33
N GLN A 181 -20.82 3.07 4.93
CA GLN A 181 -20.61 4.42 4.40
C GLN A 181 -20.11 5.43 5.43
N GLN A 182 -20.54 5.30 6.70
CA GLN A 182 -20.23 6.30 7.72
C GLN A 182 -18.95 5.98 8.50
N VAL A 183 -18.58 4.71 8.58
CA VAL A 183 -17.49 4.25 9.45
C VAL A 183 -16.40 3.56 8.63
N THR A 184 -16.74 2.48 7.93
CA THR A 184 -15.75 1.62 7.26
C THR A 184 -15.08 2.33 6.10
N GLN A 185 -15.85 2.86 5.15
CA GLN A 185 -15.29 3.55 3.97
C GLN A 185 -14.44 4.76 4.35
N PRO A 186 -14.86 5.67 5.25
CA PRO A 186 -14.00 6.78 5.67
C PRO A 186 -12.73 6.35 6.40
N ALA A 187 -12.77 5.24 7.14
CA ALA A 187 -11.58 4.68 7.78
C ALA A 187 -10.59 4.15 6.73
N LEU A 188 -11.09 3.39 5.77
CA LEU A 188 -10.33 2.90 4.62
C LEU A 188 -9.69 4.02 3.80
N GLU A 189 -10.45 5.07 3.49
CA GLU A 189 -9.95 6.25 2.77
C GLU A 189 -8.83 6.96 3.56
N ARG A 190 -8.96 7.04 4.89
CA ARG A 190 -7.93 7.62 5.76
C ARG A 190 -6.65 6.77 5.76
N THR A 191 -6.76 5.45 5.83
CA THR A 191 -5.58 4.58 5.76
C THR A 191 -4.94 4.64 4.37
N LEU A 192 -5.74 4.73 3.30
CA LEU A 192 -5.21 4.94 1.95
C LEU A 192 -4.48 6.28 1.81
N GLN A 193 -4.91 7.32 2.53
CA GLN A 193 -4.23 8.62 2.55
C GLN A 193 -2.75 8.49 2.98
N GLU A 194 -2.42 7.56 3.86
CA GLU A 194 -1.04 7.32 4.30
C GLU A 194 -0.13 6.92 3.13
N ILE A 195 -0.66 6.23 2.11
CA ILE A 195 0.08 5.90 0.87
C ILE A 195 0.37 7.17 0.06
N PHE A 196 -0.58 8.09 -0.02
CA PHE A 196 -0.37 9.37 -0.70
C PHE A 196 0.66 10.23 0.06
N ASP A 197 0.61 10.20 1.39
CA ASP A 197 1.50 10.96 2.26
C ASP A 197 2.96 10.48 2.17
N LEU A 198 3.20 9.22 1.76
CA LEU A 198 4.56 8.76 1.42
C LEU A 198 5.21 9.65 0.36
N ARG A 199 4.45 10.15 -0.61
CA ARG A 199 5.00 11.02 -1.65
C ARG A 199 5.28 12.43 -1.14
N THR A 200 4.44 12.98 -0.25
CA THR A 200 4.60 14.35 0.23
C THR A 200 5.62 14.46 1.35
N ASP A 201 5.74 13.43 2.19
CA ASP A 201 6.48 13.51 3.45
C ASP A 201 7.70 12.60 3.45
N MET A 202 7.53 11.34 3.04
CA MET A 202 8.65 10.38 3.02
C MET A 202 9.61 10.69 1.87
N LEU A 203 9.12 10.88 0.64
CA LEU A 203 9.98 11.07 -0.54
C LEU A 203 10.96 12.24 -0.37
N PRO A 204 10.55 13.47 0.04
CA PRO A 204 11.50 14.57 0.23
C PRO A 204 12.53 14.30 1.32
N ARG A 205 12.14 13.59 2.39
CA ARG A 205 13.05 13.18 3.47
C ARG A 205 14.11 12.22 2.95
N ILE A 206 13.73 11.24 2.14
CA ILE A 206 14.66 10.27 1.54
C ILE A 206 15.58 10.96 0.52
N MET A 207 15.04 11.84 -0.32
CA MET A 207 15.86 12.66 -1.24
C MET A 207 16.91 13.46 -0.49
N THR A 208 16.51 14.15 0.60
CA THR A 208 17.46 14.89 1.45
C THR A 208 18.52 13.99 2.07
N CYS A 209 18.17 12.77 2.48
CA CYS A 209 19.10 11.77 3.02
C CYS A 209 20.17 11.40 1.98
N VAL A 210 19.72 11.11 0.75
CA VAL A 210 20.57 10.78 -0.39
C VAL A 210 21.48 11.95 -0.75
N ASP A 211 20.93 13.15 -0.91
CA ASP A 211 21.66 14.37 -1.29
C ASP A 211 22.79 14.65 -0.29
N ARG A 212 22.52 14.53 1.01
CA ARG A 212 23.55 14.71 2.05
C ARG A 212 24.66 13.67 1.97
N GLY A 213 24.33 12.43 1.62
CA GLY A 213 25.31 11.37 1.41
C GLY A 213 26.27 11.71 0.28
N VAL A 214 25.73 12.12 -0.87
CA VAL A 214 26.51 12.53 -2.05
C VAL A 214 27.32 13.80 -1.76
N GLU A 215 26.70 14.81 -1.14
CA GLU A 215 27.36 16.07 -0.80
C GLU A 215 28.56 15.84 0.12
N ARG A 216 28.41 14.97 1.14
CA ARG A 216 29.52 14.61 2.03
C ARG A 216 30.68 13.98 1.24
N PHE A 217 30.38 13.05 0.34
CA PHE A 217 31.40 12.39 -0.48
C PHE A 217 32.12 13.38 -1.40
N ASN A 218 31.36 14.26 -2.07
CA ASN A 218 31.91 15.33 -2.89
C ASN A 218 32.80 16.30 -2.09
N ASN A 219 32.41 16.63 -0.86
CA ASN A 219 33.22 17.47 0.02
C ASN A 219 34.56 16.80 0.37
N TYR A 220 34.57 15.48 0.55
CA TYR A 220 35.81 14.74 0.77
C TYR A 220 36.71 14.75 -0.49
N ALA A 221 36.14 14.52 -1.67
CA ALA A 221 36.85 14.66 -2.95
C ALA A 221 37.45 16.07 -3.12
N ARG A 222 36.74 17.11 -2.68
CA ARG A 222 37.27 18.49 -2.68
C ARG A 222 38.46 18.65 -1.74
N VAL A 223 38.43 18.03 -0.55
CA VAL A 223 39.57 18.04 0.37
C VAL A 223 40.80 17.38 -0.26
N ILE A 224 40.63 16.27 -1.01
CA ILE A 224 41.74 15.65 -1.76
C ILE A 224 42.32 16.67 -2.75
N ARG A 225 41.47 17.27 -3.58
CA ARG A 225 41.89 18.27 -4.58
C ARG A 225 42.63 19.44 -3.97
N ASP A 226 42.08 20.02 -2.91
CA ASP A 226 42.67 21.17 -2.22
C ASP A 226 44.03 20.78 -1.60
N THR A 227 44.13 19.58 -1.00
CA THR A 227 45.39 19.06 -0.44
C THR A 227 46.46 18.89 -1.51
N LEU A 228 46.11 18.29 -2.66
CA LEU A 228 47.04 18.12 -3.77
C LEU A 228 47.52 19.45 -4.34
N HIS A 229 46.65 20.46 -4.39
CA HIS A 229 47.02 21.81 -4.85
C HIS A 229 48.11 22.44 -3.97
N PHE A 230 48.09 22.23 -2.66
CA PHE A 230 49.13 22.74 -1.74
C PHE A 230 50.45 21.97 -1.82
N CYS A 231 50.46 20.80 -2.44
CA CYS A 231 51.63 19.92 -2.55
C CYS A 231 52.35 19.98 -3.89
N GLN A 232 51.83 20.76 -4.84
CA GLN A 232 52.46 21.06 -6.13
C GLN A 232 53.41 22.25 -6.00
#